data_AF-A0A969ND06-F1
#
_entry.id   AF-A0A969ND06-F1
#
_cell.length_a   1.000
_cell.length_b   1.000
_cell.length_c   1.000
_cell.angle_alpha   90.00
_cell.angle_beta   90.00
_cell.angle_gamma   90.00
#
_symmetry.space_group_name_H-M   'P 1'
#
loop_
_entity.id
_entity.type
_entity.pdbx_description
1 polymer ?
#
loop_
_entity_poly.entity_id
_entity_poly.type
_entity_poly.pdbx_seq_one_letter_code
_entity_poly.pdbx_strand_id
1 'polypeptide(L)'
;FVKELDSKKKNKKYSVREKLNIFTKENVISSIRVDSDKIDQLMNLVSELVTTQASLSLYVEENQVYELNQLAENIENITRQLRDTAFSISLIPIETMLTRFHRLIRDLSMEFNKNIEFITEGAETELDKTLVQGLTDPLMHIIRNSVDHGIEPENERIEKENSSGHDISESLLFWSSCSD
;
A
#
# COMPACT_ATOMS: atom_id res chain seq x y z
N PHE A 1 10.78 -64.46 -2.82
CA PHE A 1 10.68 -64.22 -4.27
C PHE A 1 9.30 -63.65 -4.53
N VAL A 2 9.05 -62.36 -4.27
CA VAL A 2 9.44 -61.17 -5.08
C VAL A 2 8.92 -61.28 -6.52
N LYS A 3 7.96 -60.39 -6.86
CA LYS A 3 7.86 -59.50 -8.05
C LYS A 3 6.39 -59.22 -8.38
N GLU A 4 5.89 -58.03 -8.02
CA GLU A 4 5.84 -56.82 -8.88
C GLU A 4 4.70 -56.94 -9.91
N LEU A 5 3.54 -56.32 -9.68
CA LEU A 5 3.21 -54.92 -10.04
C LEU A 5 3.78 -54.51 -11.40
N ASP A 6 2.97 -54.66 -12.45
CA ASP A 6 3.15 -53.92 -13.69
C ASP A 6 1.83 -53.37 -14.28
N SER A 7 1.51 -52.17 -13.82
CA SER A 7 1.37 -50.97 -14.65
C SER A 7 0.56 -51.04 -15.97
N LYS A 8 -0.78 -51.02 -15.87
CA LYS A 8 -1.62 -50.44 -16.95
C LYS A 8 -1.48 -48.91 -16.99
N LYS A 9 -0.40 -48.38 -17.57
CA LYS A 9 -0.31 -46.98 -17.99
C LYS A 9 -1.10 -46.77 -19.29
N LYS A 10 -2.41 -46.51 -19.17
CA LYS A 10 -3.18 -45.90 -20.27
C LYS A 10 -2.81 -44.41 -20.33
N ASN A 11 -2.01 -44.07 -21.34
CA ASN A 11 -1.70 -42.71 -21.76
C ASN A 11 -2.98 -41.94 -22.09
N LYS A 12 -3.53 -41.23 -21.10
CA LYS A 12 -4.53 -40.20 -21.32
C LYS A 12 -3.76 -38.88 -21.39
N LYS A 13 -3.49 -38.43 -22.62
CA LYS A 13 -2.93 -37.11 -22.93
C LYS A 13 -3.92 -36.06 -22.41
N TYR A 14 -3.84 -35.74 -21.14
CA TYR A 14 -4.50 -34.57 -20.56
C TYR A 14 -3.73 -33.35 -21.06
N SER A 15 -4.44 -32.52 -21.81
CA SER A 15 -3.94 -31.26 -22.36
C SER A 15 -3.48 -30.35 -21.22
N VAL A 16 -2.25 -29.84 -21.31
CA VAL A 16 -1.67 -28.87 -20.36
C VAL A 16 -2.54 -27.61 -20.24
N ARG A 17 -3.37 -27.30 -21.26
CA ARG A 17 -4.34 -26.19 -21.22
C ARG A 17 -5.48 -26.39 -20.22
N GLU A 18 -5.89 -27.62 -19.93
CA GLU A 18 -7.00 -27.86 -18.97
C GLU A 18 -6.55 -27.71 -17.51
N LYS A 19 -5.27 -27.97 -17.19
CA LYS A 19 -4.73 -27.69 -15.85
C LYS A 19 -4.56 -26.20 -15.56
N LEU A 20 -4.30 -25.38 -16.59
CA LEU A 20 -4.23 -23.92 -16.45
C LEU A 20 -5.59 -23.26 -16.16
N ASN A 21 -6.69 -23.89 -16.59
CA ASN A 21 -8.04 -23.38 -16.36
C ASN A 21 -8.64 -23.73 -14.99
N ILE A 22 -8.00 -24.61 -14.22
CA ILE A 22 -8.47 -24.99 -12.87
C ILE A 22 -7.78 -24.12 -11.80
N PHE A 23 -6.61 -23.55 -12.10
CA PHE A 23 -5.91 -22.61 -11.21
C PHE A 23 -6.33 -21.14 -11.39
N THR A 24 -7.10 -20.80 -12.43
CA THR A 24 -7.55 -19.44 -12.73
C THR A 24 -8.97 -19.15 -12.21
N LYS A 25 -9.36 -19.80 -11.11
CA LYS A 25 -10.49 -19.33 -10.28
C LYS A 25 -9.94 -18.53 -9.10
N GLU A 26 -8.95 -17.69 -9.39
CA GLU A 26 -8.49 -16.64 -8.48
C GLU A 26 -9.62 -15.62 -8.33
N ASN A 27 -9.83 -15.15 -7.11
CA ASN A 27 -10.82 -14.15 -6.74
C ASN A 27 -10.81 -12.98 -7.74
N VAL A 28 -11.79 -12.95 -8.64
CA VAL A 28 -12.08 -11.76 -9.43
C VAL A 28 -12.56 -10.72 -8.40
N ILE A 29 -11.65 -9.87 -7.94
CA ILE A 29 -11.98 -8.73 -7.08
C ILE A 29 -12.95 -7.88 -7.89
N SER A 30 -14.23 -7.93 -7.55
CA SER A 30 -15.26 -7.09 -8.15
C SER A 30 -15.02 -5.66 -7.67
N SER A 31 -14.45 -4.82 -8.53
CA SER A 31 -14.21 -3.41 -8.22
C SER A 31 -15.42 -2.55 -8.59
N ILE A 32 -15.75 -1.60 -7.72
CA ILE A 32 -16.83 -0.63 -7.92
C ILE A 32 -16.23 0.76 -7.79
N ARG A 33 -16.47 1.62 -8.79
CA ARG A 33 -16.13 3.05 -8.69
C ARG A 33 -17.25 3.78 -7.97
N VAL A 34 -16.87 4.56 -6.97
CA VAL A 34 -17.77 5.38 -6.16
C VAL A 34 -17.22 6.81 -6.15
N ASP A 35 -18.10 7.79 -6.27
CA ASP A 35 -17.73 9.21 -6.16
C ASP A 35 -17.24 9.50 -4.73
N SER A 36 -16.16 10.28 -4.60
CA SER A 36 -15.57 10.63 -3.30
C SER A 36 -16.60 11.21 -2.34
N ASP A 37 -17.45 12.10 -2.83
CA ASP A 37 -18.43 12.81 -2.00
C ASP A 37 -19.41 11.84 -1.29
N LYS A 38 -19.65 10.65 -1.86
CA LYS A 38 -20.48 9.63 -1.23
C LYS A 38 -19.76 8.92 -0.08
N ILE A 39 -18.45 8.74 -0.20
CA ILE A 39 -17.61 8.20 0.89
C ILE A 39 -17.52 9.24 2.01
N ASP A 40 -17.35 10.51 1.67
CA ASP A 40 -17.34 11.60 2.64
C ASP A 40 -18.69 11.70 3.41
N GLN A 41 -19.81 11.59 2.68
CA GLN A 41 -21.15 11.51 3.30
C GLN A 41 -21.31 10.28 4.21
N LEU A 42 -20.82 9.11 3.79
CA LEU A 42 -20.83 7.91 4.61
C LEU A 42 -20.08 8.14 5.93
N MET A 43 -18.90 8.73 5.87
CA MET A 43 -18.10 9.01 7.07
C MET A 43 -18.81 9.97 8.02
N ASN A 44 -19.46 11.02 7.49
CA ASN A 44 -20.24 11.94 8.32
C ASN A 44 -21.39 11.23 9.06
N LEU A 45 -22.15 10.39 8.36
CA LEU A 45 -23.24 9.61 8.97
C LEU A 45 -22.74 8.63 10.02
N VAL A 46 -21.60 7.98 9.76
CA VAL A 46 -20.94 7.08 10.72
C VAL A 46 -20.48 7.86 11.95
N SER A 47 -19.93 9.06 11.80
CA SER A 47 -19.54 9.92 12.92
C SER A 47 -20.75 10.32 13.77
N GLU A 48 -21.84 10.76 13.15
CA GLU A 48 -23.09 11.06 13.87
C GLU A 48 -23.66 9.84 14.60
N LEU A 49 -23.59 8.66 13.97
CA LEU A 49 -24.02 7.40 14.59
C LEU A 49 -23.17 7.07 15.83
N VAL A 50 -21.85 7.22 15.75
CA VAL A 50 -20.95 6.99 16.90
C VAL A 50 -21.27 7.96 18.05
N THR A 51 -21.50 9.24 17.75
CA THR A 51 -21.91 10.23 18.77
C THR A 51 -23.26 9.89 19.40
N THR A 52 -24.22 9.46 18.58
CA THR A 52 -25.56 9.07 19.04
C THR A 52 -25.49 7.81 19.91
N GLN A 53 -24.68 6.82 19.51
CA GLN A 53 -24.46 5.60 20.27
C GLN A 53 -23.78 5.89 21.62
N ALA A 54 -22.77 6.76 21.67
CA ALA A 54 -22.14 7.16 22.91
C ALA A 54 -23.14 7.86 23.86
N SER A 55 -24.01 8.71 23.30
CA SER A 55 -25.07 9.36 24.07
C SER A 55 -26.10 8.36 24.62
N LEU A 56 -26.42 7.31 23.86
CA LEU A 56 -27.28 6.22 24.32
C LEU A 56 -26.62 5.45 25.48
N SER A 57 -25.34 5.08 25.35
CA SER A 57 -24.61 4.37 26.42
C SER A 57 -24.58 5.19 27.70
N LEU A 58 -24.28 6.50 27.60
CA LEU A 58 -24.29 7.41 28.75
C LEU A 58 -25.67 7.50 29.39
N TYR A 59 -26.73 7.66 28.59
CA TYR A 59 -28.10 7.74 29.10
C TYR A 59 -28.51 6.48 29.87
N VAL A 60 -28.18 5.31 29.34
CA VAL A 60 -28.48 4.02 29.99
C VAL A 60 -27.72 3.89 31.32
N GLU A 61 -26.45 4.31 31.36
CA GLU A 61 -25.61 4.30 32.57
C GLU A 61 -26.14 5.27 33.64
N GLU A 62 -26.40 6.53 33.29
CA GLU A 62 -26.85 7.57 34.23
C GLU A 62 -28.23 7.28 34.83
N ASN A 63 -29.13 6.70 34.04
CA ASN A 63 -30.49 6.38 34.48
C ASN A 63 -30.62 4.97 35.06
N GLN A 64 -29.52 4.21 35.14
CA GLN A 64 -29.48 2.84 35.66
C GLN A 64 -30.52 1.91 35.01
N VAL A 65 -30.72 2.04 33.69
CA VAL A 65 -31.70 1.24 32.95
C VAL A 65 -31.09 -0.11 32.58
N TYR A 66 -30.94 -0.99 33.57
CA TYR A 66 -30.20 -2.24 33.46
C TYR A 66 -30.73 -3.16 32.34
N GLU A 67 -32.02 -3.10 32.03
CA GLU A 67 -32.66 -3.87 30.96
C GLU A 67 -32.14 -3.50 29.57
N LEU A 68 -31.61 -2.28 29.40
CA LEU A 68 -31.09 -1.78 28.13
C LEU A 68 -29.58 -1.93 27.97
N ASN A 69 -28.83 -2.24 29.03
CA ASN A 69 -27.36 -2.36 28.99
C ASN A 69 -26.88 -3.28 27.86
N GLN A 70 -27.43 -4.49 27.80
CA GLN A 70 -27.02 -5.47 26.80
C GLN A 70 -27.36 -5.03 25.37
N LEU A 71 -28.46 -4.29 25.19
CA LEU A 71 -28.83 -3.75 23.89
C LEU A 71 -27.91 -2.59 23.48
N ALA A 72 -27.56 -1.71 24.42
CA ALA A 72 -26.63 -0.60 24.18
C ALA A 72 -25.23 -1.10 23.82
N GLU A 73 -24.69 -2.11 24.53
CA GLU A 73 -23.42 -2.76 24.20
C GLU A 73 -23.44 -3.41 22.81
N ASN A 74 -24.55 -4.06 22.43
CA ASN A 74 -24.69 -4.64 21.10
C ASN A 74 -24.69 -3.56 20.00
N ILE A 75 -25.37 -2.43 20.22
CA ILE A 75 -25.36 -1.28 19.30
C ILE A 75 -23.96 -0.70 19.19
N GLU A 76 -23.23 -0.57 20.30
CA GLU A 76 -21.83 -0.13 20.31
C GLU A 76 -20.95 -1.03 19.44
N ASN A 77 -21.06 -2.34 19.64
CA ASN A 77 -20.28 -3.32 18.89
C ASN A 77 -20.54 -3.26 17.39
N ILE A 78 -21.81 -3.18 16.97
CA ILE A 78 -22.19 -3.07 15.55
C ILE A 78 -21.72 -1.73 14.97
N THR A 79 -21.89 -0.63 15.72
CA THR A 79 -21.46 0.71 15.32
C THR A 79 -19.94 0.77 15.11
N ARG A 80 -19.17 0.15 16.01
CA ARG A 80 -17.72 0.03 15.87
C ARG A 80 -17.34 -0.74 14.61
N GLN A 81 -17.94 -1.90 14.37
CA GLN A 81 -17.67 -2.69 13.16
C GLN A 81 -18.01 -1.94 11.87
N LEU A 82 -19.15 -1.23 11.86
CA LEU A 82 -19.55 -0.41 10.72
C LEU A 82 -18.56 0.73 10.48
N ARG A 83 -18.13 1.41 11.54
CA ARG A 83 -17.14 2.48 11.48
C ARG A 83 -15.83 1.98 10.91
N ASP A 84 -15.32 0.87 11.43
CA ASP A 84 -14.04 0.30 10.98
C ASP A 84 -14.14 -0.12 9.50
N THR A 85 -15.27 -0.70 9.08
CA THR A 85 -15.53 -1.03 7.66
C THR A 85 -15.59 0.21 6.77
N ALA A 86 -16.27 1.28 7.22
CA ALA A 86 -16.36 2.53 6.48
C ALA A 86 -14.99 3.23 6.33
N PHE A 87 -14.16 3.18 7.37
CA PHE A 87 -12.78 3.65 7.30
C PHE A 87 -11.99 2.89 6.25
N SER A 88 -12.05 1.56 6.23
CA SER A 88 -11.33 0.75 5.22
C SER A 88 -11.75 1.09 3.79
N ILE A 89 -13.02 1.40 3.54
CA ILE A 89 -13.50 1.82 2.21
C ILE A 89 -12.91 3.18 1.78
N SER A 90 -12.56 4.03 2.75
CA SER A 90 -12.07 5.38 2.51
C SER A 90 -10.58 5.46 2.20
N LEU A 91 -9.83 4.38 2.48
CA LEU A 91 -8.39 4.34 2.24
C LEU A 91 -8.09 4.22 0.74
N ILE A 92 -6.97 4.81 0.34
CA ILE A 92 -6.42 4.75 -1.00
C ILE A 92 -4.94 4.36 -0.96
N PRO A 93 -4.42 3.65 -1.96
CA PRO A 93 -3.01 3.27 -1.99
C PRO A 93 -2.10 4.49 -2.14
N ILE A 94 -0.97 4.48 -1.43
CA ILE A 94 0.08 5.52 -1.52
C ILE A 94 0.63 5.65 -2.94
N GLU A 95 0.61 4.55 -3.72
CA GLU A 95 1.02 4.50 -5.13
C GLU A 95 0.49 5.69 -5.96
N THR A 96 -0.71 6.18 -5.62
CA THR A 96 -1.32 7.37 -6.25
C THR A 96 -0.43 8.63 -6.22
N MET A 97 0.40 8.81 -5.18
CA MET A 97 1.38 9.90 -5.10
C MET A 97 2.67 9.61 -5.88
N LEU A 98 3.11 8.35 -5.92
CA LEU A 98 4.42 7.97 -6.47
C LEU A 98 4.57 8.40 -7.93
N THR A 99 3.49 8.34 -8.70
CA THR A 99 3.48 8.81 -10.09
C THR A 99 3.93 10.29 -10.20
N ARG A 100 3.56 11.14 -9.24
CA ARG A 100 3.99 12.55 -9.20
C ARG A 100 5.44 12.68 -8.76
N PHE A 101 5.88 11.89 -7.79
CA PHE A 101 7.26 11.90 -7.32
C PHE A 101 8.25 11.42 -8.40
N HIS A 102 7.92 10.37 -9.15
CA HIS A 102 8.72 9.92 -10.29
C HIS A 102 8.88 11.01 -11.35
N ARG A 103 7.81 11.77 -11.63
CA ARG A 103 7.88 12.91 -12.57
C ARG A 103 8.80 14.00 -12.03
N LEU A 104 8.59 14.41 -10.77
CA LEU A 104 9.41 15.43 -10.12
C LEU A 104 10.90 15.05 -10.16
N ILE A 105 11.25 13.81 -9.82
CA ILE A 105 12.64 13.38 -9.78
C ILE A 105 13.26 13.36 -11.17
N ARG A 106 12.52 12.93 -12.20
CA ARG A 106 12.99 13.00 -13.58
C ARG A 106 13.27 14.43 -14.00
N ASP A 107 12.38 15.35 -13.65
CA ASP A 107 12.53 16.77 -13.99
C ASP A 107 13.74 17.38 -13.26
N LEU A 108 13.91 17.09 -11.96
CA LEU A 108 15.06 17.54 -11.17
C LEU A 108 16.38 16.91 -11.64
N SER A 109 16.38 15.64 -12.04
CA SER A 109 17.56 14.96 -12.61
C SER A 109 18.06 15.67 -13.86
N MET A 110 17.14 16.12 -14.73
CA MET A 110 17.47 16.93 -15.91
C MET A 110 17.93 18.33 -15.54
N GLU A 111 17.24 18.99 -14.61
CA GLU A 111 17.54 20.36 -14.18
C GLU A 111 18.94 20.48 -13.56
N PHE A 112 19.30 19.56 -12.68
CA PHE A 112 20.59 19.55 -11.99
C PHE A 112 21.67 18.71 -12.71
N ASN A 113 21.33 18.09 -13.83
CA ASN A 113 22.20 17.19 -14.58
C ASN A 113 22.86 16.11 -13.69
N LYS A 114 22.06 15.52 -12.80
CA LYS A 114 22.45 14.48 -11.84
C LYS A 114 21.81 13.15 -12.23
N ASN A 115 22.56 12.06 -12.17
CA ASN A 115 21.99 10.71 -12.32
C ASN A 115 21.34 10.29 -11.00
N ILE A 116 20.02 10.13 -10.99
CA ILE A 116 19.23 9.86 -9.77
C ILE A 116 18.38 8.61 -9.99
N GLU A 117 18.58 7.62 -9.13
CA GLU A 117 17.71 6.45 -9.02
C GLU A 117 16.72 6.66 -7.87
N PHE A 118 15.42 6.49 -8.13
CA PHE A 118 14.38 6.61 -7.11
C PHE A 118 13.75 5.26 -6.82
N ILE A 119 13.99 4.77 -5.59
CA ILE A 119 13.50 3.49 -5.08
C ILE A 119 12.38 3.77 -4.09
N THR A 120 11.28 3.01 -4.21
CA THR A 120 10.10 3.14 -3.34
C THR A 120 9.73 1.78 -2.79
N GLU A 121 9.46 1.71 -1.50
CA GLU A 121 8.98 0.50 -0.81
C GLU A 121 7.64 0.80 -0.13
N GLY A 122 6.74 -0.19 -0.05
CA GLY A 122 5.44 -0.05 0.63
C GLY A 122 4.40 0.80 -0.11
N ALA A 123 4.48 0.88 -1.44
CA ALA A 123 3.56 1.64 -2.29
C ALA A 123 2.09 1.18 -2.17
N GLU A 124 1.90 -0.10 -1.84
CA GLU A 124 0.62 -0.77 -1.62
C GLU A 124 -0.05 -0.39 -0.29
N THR A 125 0.67 0.28 0.61
CA THR A 125 0.11 0.74 1.88
C THR A 125 -1.07 1.67 1.61
N GLU A 126 -2.17 1.47 2.32
CA GLU A 126 -3.39 2.24 2.17
C GLU A 126 -3.45 3.36 3.22
N LEU A 127 -3.82 4.57 2.80
CA LEU A 127 -3.92 5.76 3.63
C LEU A 127 -5.17 6.56 3.31
N ASP A 128 -5.66 7.32 4.29
CA ASP A 128 -6.78 8.23 4.09
C ASP A 128 -6.48 9.27 2.99
N LYS A 129 -7.46 9.56 2.14
CA LYS A 129 -7.31 10.49 1.02
C LYS A 129 -6.85 11.89 1.44
N THR A 130 -7.34 12.41 2.55
CA THR A 130 -6.97 13.74 3.04
C THR A 130 -5.53 13.75 3.53
N LEU A 131 -5.10 12.69 4.21
CA LEU A 131 -3.70 12.49 4.59
C LEU A 131 -2.82 12.38 3.34
N VAL A 132 -3.27 11.65 2.33
CA VAL A 132 -2.53 11.52 1.07
C VAL A 132 -2.30 12.89 0.44
N GLN A 133 -3.35 13.69 0.32
CA GLN A 133 -3.26 15.05 -0.22
C GLN A 133 -2.37 15.96 0.62
N GLY A 134 -2.50 15.89 1.96
CA GLY A 134 -1.72 16.71 2.89
C GLY A 134 -0.23 16.35 2.93
N LEU A 135 0.13 15.10 2.69
CA LEU A 135 1.53 14.63 2.68
C LEU A 135 2.23 14.85 1.34
N THR A 136 1.49 14.94 0.24
CA THR A 136 2.06 15.04 -1.12
C THR A 136 3.02 16.23 -1.24
N ASP A 137 2.60 17.44 -0.87
CA ASP A 137 3.41 18.65 -1.03
C ASP A 137 4.63 18.71 -0.09
N PRO A 138 4.52 18.37 1.21
CA PRO A 138 5.68 18.24 2.09
C PRO A 138 6.71 17.23 1.59
N LEU A 139 6.28 16.06 1.11
CA LEU A 139 7.19 15.05 0.59
C LEU A 139 7.90 15.52 -0.69
N MET A 140 7.20 16.23 -1.58
CA MET A 140 7.86 16.86 -2.74
C MET A 140 8.94 17.85 -2.32
N HIS A 141 8.70 18.65 -1.28
CA HIS A 141 9.71 19.58 -0.75
C HIS A 141 10.92 18.83 -0.19
N ILE A 142 10.70 17.76 0.56
CA ILE A 142 11.80 16.93 1.08
C ILE A 142 12.61 16.35 -0.07
N ILE A 143 11.95 15.77 -1.08
CA ILE A 143 12.62 15.21 -2.26
C ILE A 143 13.46 16.28 -2.97
N ARG A 144 12.91 17.48 -3.18
CA ARG A 144 13.67 18.59 -3.79
C ARG A 144 14.89 18.97 -2.96
N ASN A 145 14.72 19.18 -1.66
CA ASN A 145 15.85 19.50 -0.77
C ASN A 145 16.93 18.41 -0.80
N SER A 146 16.53 17.14 -0.84
CA SER A 146 17.46 16.02 -0.97
C SER A 146 18.21 16.04 -2.30
N VAL A 147 17.57 16.38 -3.41
CA VAL A 147 18.24 16.47 -4.72
C VAL A 147 19.12 17.70 -4.84
N ASP A 148 18.66 18.86 -4.37
CA ASP A 148 19.35 20.14 -4.48
C ASP A 148 20.63 20.15 -3.63
N HIS A 149 20.54 19.69 -2.38
CA HIS A 149 21.61 19.80 -1.39
C HIS A 149 22.19 18.46 -0.92
N GLY A 150 21.42 17.37 -1.00
CA GLY A 150 21.83 16.06 -0.49
C GLY A 150 22.58 15.19 -1.50
N ILE A 151 22.36 15.40 -2.80
CA ILE A 151 23.04 14.65 -3.86
C ILE A 151 24.13 15.52 -4.47
N GLU A 152 25.38 15.09 -4.35
CA GLU A 152 26.53 15.76 -4.97
C GLU A 152 26.56 15.47 -6.48
N PRO A 153 27.01 16.43 -7.31
CA PRO A 153 27.11 16.24 -8.76
C PRO A 153 28.18 15.18 -9.11
N GLU A 154 28.05 14.58 -10.29
CA GLU A 154 28.85 13.42 -10.73
C GLU A 154 30.36 13.65 -10.63
N ASN A 155 30.82 14.86 -10.96
CA ASN A 155 32.23 15.26 -10.86
C ASN A 155 32.75 15.25 -9.42
N GLU A 156 31.98 15.78 -8.47
CA GLU A 156 32.35 15.77 -7.05
C GLU A 156 32.28 14.35 -6.46
N ARG A 157 31.34 13.53 -6.93
CA ARG A 157 31.22 12.12 -6.55
C ARG A 157 32.45 11.32 -6.97
N ILE A 158 32.87 11.42 -8.24
CA ILE A 158 34.04 10.73 -8.77
C ILE A 158 35.32 11.22 -8.08
N GLU A 159 35.45 12.52 -7.80
CA GLU A 159 36.58 13.06 -7.04
C GLU A 159 36.63 12.50 -5.62
N LYS A 160 35.49 12.39 -4.92
CA LYS A 160 35.43 11.78 -3.58
C LYS A 160 35.69 10.28 -3.59
N GLU A 161 35.17 9.53 -4.55
CA GLU A 161 35.46 8.09 -4.69
C GLU A 161 36.96 7.87 -4.96
N ASN A 162 37.56 8.68 -5.84
CA ASN A 162 39.00 8.60 -6.13
C ASN A 162 39.88 9.07 -4.96
N SER A 163 39.43 10.02 -4.14
CA SER A 163 40.19 10.51 -2.97
C SER A 163 39.96 9.69 -1.69
N SER A 164 38.95 8.81 -1.66
CA SER A 164 38.71 7.83 -0.58
C SER A 164 39.25 6.42 -0.89
N GLY A 165 39.98 6.25 -2.00
CA GLY A 165 40.79 5.06 -2.26
C GLY A 165 40.03 3.78 -2.57
N HIS A 166 38.75 3.87 -2.95
CA HIS A 166 38.02 2.71 -3.46
C HIS A 166 38.27 2.58 -4.96
N ASP A 167 38.99 1.53 -5.34
CA ASP A 167 39.26 1.16 -6.73
C ASP A 167 37.93 0.83 -7.43
N ILE A 168 37.58 1.63 -8.43
CA ILE A 168 36.31 1.60 -9.20
C ILE A 168 36.10 0.24 -9.92
N SER A 169 37.14 -0.59 -9.98
CA SER A 169 37.11 -1.91 -10.61
C SER A 169 36.38 -2.99 -9.80
N GLU A 170 36.19 -2.83 -8.48
CA GLU A 170 35.45 -3.82 -7.66
C GLU A 170 33.94 -3.51 -7.54
N SER A 171 33.52 -2.25 -7.62
CA SER A 171 32.11 -1.85 -7.43
C SER A 171 31.17 -2.34 -8.55
N LEU A 172 31.67 -2.48 -9.78
CA LEU A 172 30.90 -3.03 -10.91
C LEU A 172 30.64 -4.54 -10.79
N LEU A 173 31.44 -5.28 -10.00
CA LEU A 173 31.22 -6.71 -9.78
C LEU A 173 30.13 -6.99 -8.73
N PHE A 174 29.83 -6.05 -7.85
CA PHE A 174 28.84 -6.27 -6.77
C PHE A 174 27.39 -6.18 -7.26
N TRP A 175 27.09 -5.31 -8.23
CA TRP A 175 25.73 -5.13 -8.75
C TRP A 175 25.25 -6.28 -9.67
N SER A 176 26.15 -7.06 -10.27
CA SER A 176 25.76 -8.19 -11.12
C SER A 176 25.30 -9.43 -10.33
N SER A 177 25.49 -9.48 -9.00
CA SER A 177 25.23 -10.68 -8.20
C SER A 177 23.95 -10.63 -7.35
N CYS A 178 23.17 -9.54 -7.41
CA CYS A 178 21.90 -9.39 -6.68
C CYS A 178 20.65 -9.37 -7.57
N SER A 179 20.76 -9.76 -8.85
CA SER A 179 19.63 -9.79 -9.81
C SER A 179 19.10 -11.19 -10.15
N ASP A 180 19.32 -12.19 -9.28
CA ASP A 180 18.71 -13.53 -9.37
C ASP A 180 17.73 -13.78 -8.22
#